data_AF-U6KYV8-F1
#
_entry.id   AF-U6KYV8-F1
#
_cell.length_a   1.000
_cell.length_b   1.000
_cell.length_c   1.000
_cell.angle_alpha   90.00
_cell.angle_beta   90.00
_cell.angle_gamma   90.00
#
_symmetry.space_group_name_H-M   'P 1'
#
loop_
_entity.id
_entity.type
_entity.pdbx_description
1 polymer ?
#
loop_
_entity_poly.entity_id
_entity_poly.type
_entity_poly.pdbx_seq_one_letter_code
_entity_poly.pdbx_strand_id
1 'polypeptide(L)'
;MNTLQVLPFSEETRALYEGHGTFHDGDSGLDLFIIQETTILPGETKFLKLGFSASMRNKEGKAISWLIMPRSSISKTPLRLANSVGLIDAGYRGELMAAVDNIKTEPFTVKRGDRLFQAVAFNGEGFNLQLVDALDETSRGAGGYGSTGQSKEERKKERNNEKERNNEKESENKKQNCSAEST
;
A
#
# COMPACT_ATOMS: atom_id res chain seq x y z
N MET A 1 11.98 15.74 16.18
CA MET A 1 10.69 15.60 15.47
C MET A 1 10.54 14.15 15.05
N ASN A 2 9.32 13.65 14.91
CA ASN A 2 9.11 12.32 14.34
C ASN A 2 9.46 12.35 12.83
N THR A 3 9.76 11.19 12.24
CA THR A 3 10.10 11.07 10.83
C THR A 3 9.38 9.86 10.23
N LEU A 4 8.65 10.08 9.15
CA LEU A 4 8.11 9.02 8.32
C LEU A 4 9.14 8.66 7.23
N GLN A 5 9.78 7.52 7.39
CA GLN A 5 10.63 6.95 6.35
C GLN A 5 9.75 6.24 5.33
N VAL A 6 9.90 6.59 4.05
CA VAL A 6 9.16 6.01 2.93
C VAL A 6 10.15 5.35 1.98
N LEU A 7 9.89 4.08 1.68
CA LEU A 7 10.60 3.28 0.67
C LEU A 7 9.69 3.09 -0.54
N PRO A 8 9.80 3.94 -1.58
CA PRO A 8 9.05 3.79 -2.82
C PRO A 8 9.46 2.53 -3.58
N PHE A 9 8.53 1.89 -4.27
CA PHE A 9 8.82 0.69 -5.07
C PHE A 9 9.19 1.00 -6.52
N SER A 10 9.06 2.26 -6.94
CA SER A 10 9.39 2.71 -8.29
C SER A 10 9.82 4.18 -8.29
N GLU A 11 10.55 4.59 -9.33
CA GLU A 11 10.98 5.99 -9.52
C GLU A 11 9.79 6.93 -9.70
N GLU A 12 8.71 6.46 -10.36
CA GLU A 12 7.50 7.26 -10.52
C GLU A 12 6.76 7.44 -9.19
N THR A 13 6.88 6.50 -8.25
CA THR A 13 6.34 6.67 -6.89
C THR A 13 7.24 7.59 -6.08
N ARG A 14 8.56 7.43 -6.18
CA ARG A 14 9.54 8.33 -5.56
C ARG A 14 9.31 9.78 -5.96
N ALA A 15 9.16 10.05 -7.26
CA ALA A 15 8.92 11.40 -7.79
C ALA A 15 7.64 12.07 -7.26
N LEU A 16 6.62 11.32 -6.83
CA LEU A 16 5.42 11.90 -6.20
C LEU A 16 5.70 12.46 -4.80
N TYR A 17 6.72 11.92 -4.12
CA TYR A 17 7.05 12.25 -2.74
C TYR A 17 8.31 13.12 -2.62
N GLU A 18 9.10 13.27 -3.69
CA GLU A 18 10.20 14.22 -3.72
C GLU A 18 9.70 15.66 -3.58
N GLY A 19 10.21 16.38 -2.58
CA GLY A 19 9.76 17.75 -2.28
C GLY A 19 8.33 17.83 -1.73
N HIS A 20 7.66 16.69 -1.51
CA HIS A 20 6.36 16.64 -0.86
C HIS A 20 6.52 16.79 0.65
N GLY A 21 5.55 17.43 1.27
CA GLY A 21 5.54 17.68 2.70
C GLY A 21 4.17 18.12 3.18
N THR A 22 4.12 18.60 4.41
CA THR A 22 2.95 19.30 4.94
C THR A 22 2.83 20.67 4.30
N PHE A 23 1.60 21.12 4.01
CA PHE A 23 1.35 22.36 3.29
C PHE A 23 1.47 23.59 4.19
N HIS A 24 1.24 23.42 5.50
CA HIS A 24 1.33 24.46 6.50
C HIS A 24 2.09 24.01 7.74
N ASP A 25 2.74 24.97 8.41
CA ASP A 25 3.31 24.76 9.74
C ASP A 25 2.21 24.32 10.71
N GLY A 26 2.39 23.13 11.29
CA GLY A 26 1.44 22.54 12.23
C GLY A 26 0.49 21.49 11.65
N ASP A 27 0.54 21.19 10.35
CA ASP A 27 -0.23 20.07 9.80
C ASP A 27 0.22 18.74 10.44
N SER A 28 -0.74 17.97 10.96
CA SER A 28 -0.51 16.64 11.52
C SER A 28 -0.46 15.53 10.46
N GLY A 29 -0.93 15.83 9.24
CA GLY A 29 -1.20 14.85 8.19
C GLY A 29 -0.33 15.06 6.96
N LEU A 30 0.32 13.99 6.49
CA LEU A 30 0.99 13.96 5.19
C LEU A 30 0.09 13.29 4.16
N ASP A 31 -0.32 14.01 3.12
CA ASP A 31 -1.16 13.45 2.06
C ASP A 31 -0.49 12.26 1.35
N LEU A 32 -1.27 11.21 1.09
CA LEU A 32 -0.83 10.02 0.38
C LEU A 32 -1.44 9.96 -1.03
N PHE A 33 -0.60 9.66 -2.02
CA PHE A 33 -0.99 9.65 -3.42
C PHE A 33 -1.52 8.30 -3.88
N ILE A 34 -2.56 8.33 -4.70
CA ILE A 34 -2.96 7.19 -5.54
C ILE A 34 -1.93 7.03 -6.65
N ILE A 35 -1.36 5.83 -6.80
CA ILE A 35 -0.30 5.56 -7.80
C ILE A 35 -0.82 5.02 -9.13
N GLN A 36 -2.06 4.50 -9.16
CA GLN A 36 -2.66 3.85 -10.32
C GLN A 36 -4.13 4.24 -10.46
N GLU A 37 -4.55 4.56 -11.69
CA GLU A 37 -5.96 4.77 -11.99
C GLU A 37 -6.75 3.47 -11.76
N THR A 38 -7.83 3.55 -10.97
CA THR A 38 -8.64 2.38 -10.61
C THR A 38 -10.10 2.78 -10.55
N THR A 39 -10.96 2.01 -11.21
CA THR A 39 -12.41 2.14 -11.08
C THR A 39 -12.92 1.20 -9.99
N ILE A 40 -13.69 1.75 -9.05
CA ILE A 40 -14.36 1.03 -7.97
C ILE A 40 -15.85 0.96 -8.31
N LEU A 41 -16.36 -0.24 -8.50
CA LEU A 41 -17.75 -0.48 -8.86
C LEU A 41 -18.70 -0.20 -7.68
N PRO A 42 -19.99 0.06 -7.94
CA PRO A 42 -21.00 0.21 -6.89
C PRO A 42 -20.99 -0.96 -5.89
N GLY A 43 -20.92 -0.67 -4.59
CA GLY A 43 -20.90 -1.68 -3.52
C GLY A 43 -19.61 -2.52 -3.41
N GLU A 44 -18.60 -2.26 -4.25
CA GLU A 44 -17.31 -2.95 -4.19
C GLU A 44 -16.43 -2.41 -3.06
N THR A 45 -15.75 -3.32 -2.36
CA THR A 45 -14.58 -3.02 -1.54
C THR A 45 -13.31 -3.23 -2.37
N LYS A 46 -12.51 -2.19 -2.59
CA LYS A 46 -11.25 -2.26 -3.34
C LYS A 46 -10.05 -1.96 -2.46
N PHE A 47 -8.98 -2.72 -2.62
CA PHE A 47 -7.68 -2.42 -1.99
C PHE A 47 -6.83 -1.58 -2.94
N LEU A 48 -6.69 -0.30 -2.63
CA LEU A 48 -5.84 0.63 -3.37
C LEU A 48 -4.42 0.54 -2.83
N LYS A 49 -3.50 0.07 -3.67
CA LYS A 49 -2.06 0.06 -3.37
C LYS A 49 -1.50 1.47 -3.42
N LEU A 50 -0.61 1.79 -2.47
CA LEU A 50 0.06 3.09 -2.42
C LEU A 50 1.47 3.07 -3.01
N GLY A 51 2.04 1.89 -3.33
CA GLY A 51 3.32 1.79 -4.04
C GLY A 51 4.56 2.00 -3.19
N PHE A 52 4.44 1.96 -1.87
CA PHE A 52 5.58 2.10 -0.96
C PHE A 52 5.37 1.34 0.35
N SER A 53 6.48 1.05 1.02
CA SER A 53 6.54 0.65 2.43
C SER A 53 6.97 1.86 3.28
N ALA A 54 6.61 1.88 4.56
CA ALA A 54 7.05 2.97 5.44
C ALA A 54 7.34 2.54 6.88
N SER A 55 8.09 3.38 7.60
CA SER A 55 8.31 3.30 9.04
C SER A 55 8.27 4.69 9.66
N MET A 56 7.37 4.89 10.62
CA MET A 56 7.39 6.10 11.47
C MET A 56 8.40 5.91 12.59
N ARG A 57 9.34 6.83 12.72
CA ARG A 57 10.34 6.86 13.80
C ARG A 57 10.12 8.06 14.70
N ASN A 58 10.20 7.86 16.00
CA ASN A 58 10.19 8.95 16.95
C ASN A 58 11.51 9.73 16.93
N LYS A 59 11.61 10.81 17.72
CA LYS A 59 12.83 11.63 17.85
C LYS A 59 14.08 10.87 18.32
N GLU A 60 13.93 9.71 18.95
CA GLU A 60 15.03 8.84 19.38
C GLU A 60 15.39 7.79 18.30
N GLY A 61 14.74 7.81 17.14
CA GLY A 61 14.95 6.85 16.05
C GLY A 61 14.20 5.52 16.22
N LYS A 62 13.39 5.37 17.27
CA LYS A 62 12.61 4.15 17.54
C LYS A 62 11.38 4.11 16.66
N ALA A 63 11.14 2.97 16.02
CA ALA A 63 9.91 2.74 15.25
C ALA A 63 8.67 2.79 16.16
N ILE A 64 7.64 3.52 15.73
CA ILE A 64 6.37 3.68 16.43
C ILE A 64 5.19 3.43 15.48
N SER A 65 4.05 3.06 16.04
CA SER A 65 2.82 2.91 15.26
C SER A 65 2.27 4.28 14.85
N TRP A 66 1.55 4.31 13.72
CA TRP A 66 0.98 5.51 13.13
C TRP A 66 -0.31 5.15 12.37
N LEU A 67 -1.00 6.15 11.83
CA LEU A 67 -2.34 5.99 11.28
C LEU A 67 -2.40 6.40 9.81
N ILE A 68 -3.13 5.64 9.00
CA ILE A 68 -3.70 6.10 7.73
C ILE A 68 -5.13 6.56 8.01
N MET A 69 -5.39 7.84 7.77
CA MET A 69 -6.70 8.45 7.96
C MET A 69 -7.26 8.93 6.63
N PRO A 70 -8.60 8.96 6.45
CA PRO A 70 -9.18 9.63 5.30
C PRO A 70 -8.91 11.14 5.35
N ARG A 71 -8.68 11.75 4.19
CA ARG A 71 -8.72 13.22 4.05
C ARG A 71 -10.17 13.67 4.07
N SER A 72 -10.46 14.84 4.60
CA SER A 72 -11.84 15.38 4.64
C SER A 72 -12.49 15.47 3.25
N SER A 73 -11.68 15.70 2.21
CA SER A 73 -12.14 15.74 0.82
C SER A 73 -12.69 14.42 0.30
N ILE A 74 -12.35 13.27 0.90
CA ILE A 74 -12.90 11.96 0.50
C ILE A 74 -14.43 11.95 0.61
N SER A 75 -15.00 12.75 1.52
CA SER A 75 -16.45 12.85 1.75
C SER A 75 -17.21 13.43 0.55
N LYS A 76 -16.50 14.12 -0.36
CA LYS A 76 -17.05 14.60 -1.65
C LYS A 76 -17.16 13.50 -2.71
N THR A 77 -16.59 12.33 -2.41
CA THR A 77 -16.59 11.13 -3.26
C THR A 77 -17.53 10.08 -2.65
N PRO A 78 -17.88 9.02 -3.41
CA PRO A 78 -18.64 7.91 -2.86
C PRO A 78 -17.79 6.95 -2.03
N LEU A 79 -16.48 7.21 -1.86
CA LEU A 79 -15.57 6.30 -1.20
C LEU A 79 -15.53 6.50 0.31
N ARG A 80 -15.45 5.40 1.07
CA ARG A 80 -15.16 5.39 2.51
C ARG A 80 -14.01 4.43 2.78
N LEU A 81 -13.14 4.77 3.74
CA LEU A 81 -12.10 3.84 4.18
C LEU A 81 -12.78 2.71 4.98
N ALA A 82 -12.77 1.50 4.44
CA ALA A 82 -13.58 0.37 4.91
C ALA A 82 -13.29 0.01 6.38
N ASN A 83 -12.03 0.14 6.80
CA ASN A 83 -11.60 -0.12 8.17
C ASN A 83 -11.62 1.12 9.08
N SER A 84 -12.29 2.21 8.68
CA SER A 84 -12.40 3.51 9.37
C SER A 84 -11.08 4.27 9.54
N VAL A 85 -10.09 3.67 10.20
CA VAL A 85 -8.72 4.18 10.38
C VAL A 85 -7.75 3.01 10.21
N GLY A 86 -6.73 3.19 9.38
CA GLY A 86 -5.66 2.21 9.21
C GLY A 86 -4.62 2.34 10.31
N LEU A 87 -4.64 1.45 11.30
CA LEU A 87 -3.54 1.34 12.27
C LEU A 87 -2.36 0.61 11.63
N ILE A 88 -1.23 1.29 11.52
CA ILE A 88 0.02 0.74 11.01
C ILE A 88 0.94 0.48 12.19
N ASP A 89 1.21 -0.80 12.47
CA ASP A 89 2.09 -1.19 13.56
C ASP A 89 3.54 -0.77 13.31
N ALA A 90 4.26 -0.40 14.38
CA ALA A 90 5.66 0.00 14.34
C ALA A 90 6.58 -0.94 13.54
N GLY A 91 6.30 -2.25 13.60
CA GLY A 91 7.07 -3.28 12.91
C GLY A 91 6.64 -3.56 11.46
N TYR A 92 5.55 -2.99 10.95
CA TYR A 92 5.09 -3.30 9.59
C TYR A 92 6.03 -2.70 8.53
N ARG A 93 6.42 -3.50 7.55
CA ARG A 93 7.30 -3.14 6.42
C ARG A 93 6.74 -3.54 5.06
N GLY A 94 5.48 -3.98 5.03
CA GLY A 94 4.82 -4.35 3.78
C GLY A 94 4.30 -3.14 3.02
N GLU A 95 3.82 -3.40 1.81
CA GLU A 95 3.16 -2.38 0.99
C GLU A 95 1.97 -1.80 1.75
N LEU A 96 1.88 -0.47 1.78
CA LEU A 96 0.72 0.20 2.34
C LEU A 96 -0.42 0.20 1.34
N MET A 97 -1.62 -0.05 1.85
CA MET A 97 -2.84 -0.09 1.07
C MET A 97 -3.97 0.60 1.83
N ALA A 98 -4.95 1.11 1.09
CA ALA A 98 -6.19 1.62 1.63
C ALA A 98 -7.36 0.82 1.05
N ALA A 99 -8.13 0.16 1.93
CA ALA A 99 -9.34 -0.54 1.54
C ALA A 99 -10.49 0.46 1.48
N VAL A 100 -11.12 0.63 0.31
CA VAL A 100 -12.23 1.57 0.12
C VAL A 100 -13.51 0.87 -0.28
N ASP A 101 -14.62 1.29 0.31
CA ASP A 101 -15.96 0.92 -0.13
C ASP A 101 -16.53 2.02 -1.00
N ASN A 102 -17.11 1.66 -2.15
CA ASN A 102 -18.00 2.55 -2.89
C ASN A 102 -19.43 2.40 -2.36
N ILE A 103 -19.89 3.39 -1.60
CA ILE A 103 -21.21 3.37 -0.93
C ILE A 103 -22.35 3.93 -1.79
N LYS A 104 -22.12 4.15 -3.10
CA LYS A 104 -23.11 4.70 -4.04
C LYS A 104 -23.41 3.73 -5.18
N THR A 105 -24.36 4.10 -6.03
CA THR A 105 -24.86 3.28 -7.15
C THR A 105 -24.11 3.48 -8.45
N GLU A 106 -23.20 4.45 -8.52
CA GLU A 106 -22.40 4.76 -9.71
C GLU A 106 -20.94 4.35 -9.51
N PRO A 107 -20.24 3.88 -10.57
CA PRO A 107 -18.82 3.62 -10.50
C PRO A 107 -18.04 4.91 -10.23
N PHE A 108 -16.94 4.79 -9.51
CA PHE A 108 -16.04 5.92 -9.25
C PHE A 108 -14.60 5.56 -9.60
N THR A 109 -13.97 6.40 -10.41
CA THR A 109 -12.58 6.21 -10.84
C THR A 109 -11.68 7.16 -10.07
N VAL A 110 -10.75 6.61 -9.28
CA VAL A 110 -9.64 7.36 -8.71
C VAL A 110 -8.54 7.46 -9.75
N LYS A 111 -7.87 8.61 -9.84
CA LYS A 111 -6.79 8.86 -10.79
C LYS A 111 -5.44 8.84 -10.09
N ARG A 112 -4.39 8.54 -10.85
CA ARG A 112 -3.02 8.73 -10.38
C ARG A 112 -2.80 10.18 -9.94
N GLY A 113 -2.21 10.39 -8.77
CA GLY A 113 -1.98 11.70 -8.18
C GLY A 113 -3.13 12.21 -7.29
N ASP A 114 -4.29 11.54 -7.28
CA ASP A 114 -5.34 11.86 -6.31
C ASP A 114 -4.84 11.63 -4.88
N ARG A 115 -5.35 12.43 -3.95
CA ARG A 115 -5.03 12.36 -2.52
C ARG A 115 -6.31 12.15 -1.74
N LEU A 116 -6.54 10.94 -1.26
CA LEU A 116 -7.75 10.58 -0.51
C LEU A 116 -7.45 10.22 0.95
N PHE A 117 -6.19 9.91 1.26
CA PHE A 117 -5.73 9.50 2.58
C PHE A 117 -4.54 10.34 3.02
N GLN A 118 -4.24 10.27 4.30
CA GLN A 118 -3.12 10.97 4.93
C GLN A 118 -2.48 10.08 5.99
N ALA A 119 -1.16 10.14 6.12
CA ALA A 119 -0.42 9.57 7.23
C ALA A 119 -0.47 10.53 8.43
N VAL A 120 -0.76 10.02 9.62
CA VAL A 120 -0.86 10.80 10.86
C VAL A 120 -0.09 10.10 11.97
N ALA A 121 0.72 10.84 12.73
CA ALA A 121 1.36 10.28 13.93
C ALA A 121 0.31 9.96 14.99
N PHE A 122 0.49 8.89 15.77
CA PHE A 122 -0.52 8.46 16.75
C PHE A 122 -0.85 9.52 17.81
N ASN A 123 0.12 10.37 18.14
CA ASN A 123 -0.03 11.50 19.07
C ASN A 123 -0.51 12.80 18.41
N GLY A 124 -0.76 12.80 17.10
CA GLY A 124 -1.18 13.98 16.33
C GLY A 124 -0.08 15.02 16.08
N GLU A 125 1.18 14.75 16.47
CA GLU A 125 2.29 15.67 16.19
C GLU A 125 2.70 15.63 14.72
N GLY A 126 3.21 16.75 14.22
CA GLY A 126 3.85 16.83 12.90
C GLY A 126 5.11 15.96 12.82
N PHE A 127 5.47 15.56 11.60
CA PHE A 127 6.63 14.74 11.31
C PHE A 127 7.27 15.11 9.98
N ASN A 128 8.55 14.78 9.82
CA ASN A 128 9.26 14.96 8.56
C ASN A 128 9.04 13.77 7.64
N LEU A 129 8.97 13.99 6.33
CA LEU A 129 9.06 12.93 5.34
C LEU A 129 10.54 12.68 5.00
N GLN A 130 10.95 11.41 4.95
CA GLN A 130 12.28 11.00 4.50
C GLN A 130 12.15 9.86 3.49
N LEU A 131 12.60 10.07 2.26
CA LEU A 131 12.75 8.99 1.29
C LEU A 131 14.01 8.18 1.61
N VAL A 132 13.89 6.86 1.54
CA VAL A 132 14.99 5.92 1.84
C VAL A 132 15.06 4.83 0.78
N ASP A 133 16.25 4.24 0.61
CA ASP A 133 16.47 3.10 -0.29
C ASP A 133 16.26 1.74 0.39
N ALA A 134 16.17 1.73 1.73
CA ALA A 134 15.88 0.54 2.51
C ALA A 134 15.23 0.89 3.85
N LEU A 135 14.44 -0.05 4.39
CA LEU A 135 13.94 -0.05 5.76
C LEU A 135 14.67 -1.13 6.58
N ASP A 136 14.64 -0.99 7.90
CA ASP A 136 15.16 -2.01 8.81
C ASP A 136 14.31 -3.29 8.79
N GLU A 137 14.95 -4.41 9.12
CA GLU A 137 14.27 -5.67 9.34
C GLU A 137 13.52 -5.68 10.67
N THR A 138 12.34 -6.30 10.67
CA THR A 138 11.50 -6.44 11.86
C THR A 138 10.89 -7.83 11.93
N SER A 139 10.48 -8.25 13.13
CA SER A 139 9.81 -9.55 13.32
C SER A 139 8.47 -9.67 12.56
N ARG A 140 7.77 -8.55 12.34
CA ARG A 140 6.50 -8.50 11.59
C ARG A 140 6.71 -8.46 10.08
N GLY A 141 7.77 -7.80 9.60
CA GLY A 141 8.12 -7.70 8.19
C GLY A 141 6.96 -7.21 7.31
N ALA A 142 6.77 -7.85 6.16
CA ALA A 142 5.74 -7.53 5.17
C ALA A 142 4.34 -8.13 5.46
N GLY A 143 4.10 -8.68 6.64
CA GLY A 143 2.80 -9.28 6.99
C GLY A 143 1.73 -8.23 7.31
N GLY A 144 0.83 -7.96 6.36
CA GLY A 144 -0.36 -7.11 6.49
C GLY A 144 -1.61 -7.80 5.96
N TYR A 145 -2.80 -7.30 6.31
CA TYR A 145 -4.12 -7.82 5.86
C TYR A 145 -4.28 -9.36 5.98
N GLY A 146 -4.38 -9.88 7.20
CA GLY A 146 -4.69 -11.30 7.46
C GLY A 146 -3.48 -12.22 7.61
N SER A 147 -2.25 -11.70 7.55
CA SER A 147 -1.02 -12.48 7.73
C SER A 147 -0.75 -12.98 9.15
N THR A 148 -1.64 -12.70 10.11
CA THR A 148 -1.56 -13.23 11.49
C THR A 148 -2.07 -14.68 11.60
N GLY A 149 -2.64 -15.24 10.53
CA GLY A 149 -3.25 -16.58 10.54
C GLY A 149 -2.53 -17.67 9.74
N GLN A 150 -1.51 -17.35 8.93
CA GLN A 150 -0.78 -18.36 8.14
C GLN A 150 0.70 -18.43 8.52
N SER A 151 1.13 -19.62 8.91
CA SER A 151 2.51 -19.98 9.21
C SER A 151 3.44 -19.71 8.02
N LYS A 152 4.75 -19.54 8.26
CA LYS A 152 5.76 -19.41 7.19
C LYS A 152 5.76 -20.62 6.24
N GLU A 153 5.28 -21.75 6.72
CA GLU A 153 5.28 -23.03 6.01
C GLU A 153 4.14 -23.13 4.99
N GLU A 154 2.96 -22.60 5.31
CA GLU A 154 1.83 -22.49 4.38
C GLU A 154 2.15 -21.57 3.20
N ARG A 155 2.83 -20.45 3.45
CA ARG A 155 3.30 -19.53 2.40
C ARG A 155 4.38 -20.14 1.50
N LYS A 156 5.18 -21.07 2.02
CA LYS A 156 6.18 -21.81 1.21
C LYS A 156 5.50 -22.85 0.32
N LYS A 157 4.44 -23.50 0.83
CA LYS A 157 3.61 -24.44 0.06
C LYS A 157 2.84 -23.72 -1.06
N GLU A 158 2.21 -22.59 -0.80
CA GLU A 158 1.49 -21.82 -1.82
C GLU A 158 2.41 -21.36 -2.96
N ARG A 159 3.60 -20.81 -2.64
CA ARG A 159 4.59 -20.40 -3.65
C ARG A 159 5.13 -21.56 -4.47
N ASN A 160 5.29 -22.73 -3.86
CA ASN A 160 5.73 -23.92 -4.58
C ASN A 160 4.63 -24.44 -5.51
N ASN A 161 3.38 -24.49 -5.04
CA ASN A 161 2.24 -24.91 -5.83
C ASN A 161 1.97 -23.96 -7.02
N GLU A 162 2.19 -22.65 -6.84
CA GLU A 162 2.04 -21.67 -7.92
C GLU A 162 3.14 -21.79 -8.98
N LYS A 163 4.38 -22.08 -8.57
CA LYS A 163 5.49 -22.39 -9.50
C LYS A 163 5.25 -23.66 -10.29
N GLU A 164 4.73 -24.71 -9.66
CA GLU A 164 4.40 -25.97 -10.34
C GLU A 164 3.32 -25.76 -11.42
N ARG A 165 2.24 -25.04 -11.09
CA ARG A 165 1.17 -24.71 -12.06
C ARG A 165 1.66 -23.88 -13.24
N ASN A 166 2.60 -22.97 -13.01
CA ASN A 166 3.16 -22.13 -14.09
C ASN A 166 4.10 -22.93 -14.99
N ASN A 167 4.90 -23.83 -14.43
CA ASN A 167 5.76 -24.73 -15.20
C ASN A 167 4.96 -25.73 -16.05
N GLU A 168 3.86 -26.26 -15.52
CA GLU A 168 2.94 -27.13 -16.26
C GLU A 168 2.34 -26.40 -17.47
N LYS A 169 1.84 -25.18 -17.27
CA LYS A 169 1.29 -24.34 -18.36
C LYS A 169 2.33 -23.99 -19.43
N GLU A 170 3.57 -23.68 -19.05
CA GLU A 170 4.65 -23.44 -20.01
C GLU A 170 4.99 -24.71 -20.82
N SER A 171 4.95 -25.88 -20.18
CA SER A 171 5.21 -27.16 -20.85
C SER A 171 4.10 -27.55 -21.84
N GLU A 172 2.83 -27.24 -21.54
CA GLU A 172 1.70 -27.46 -22.42
C GLU A 172 1.73 -26.51 -23.63
N ASN A 173 2.01 -25.23 -23.42
CA ASN A 173 2.14 -24.25 -24.49
C ASN A 173 3.30 -24.59 -25.46
N LYS A 174 4.43 -25.11 -24.95
CA LYS A 174 5.54 -25.58 -25.81
C LYS A 174 5.16 -26.78 -26.67
N LYS A 175 4.36 -27.72 -26.14
CA LYS A 175 3.89 -28.88 -26.92
C LYS A 175 2.91 -28.46 -28.03
N GLN A 176 2.05 -27.50 -27.75
CA GLN A 176 1.05 -27.00 -28.72
C GLN A 176 1.67 -26.22 -29.88
N ASN A 177 2.73 -25.43 -29.61
CA ASN A 177 3.45 -24.70 -30.66
C ASN A 177 4.30 -25.62 -31.55
N CYS A 178 4.87 -26.69 -31.01
CA CYS A 178 5.69 -27.64 -31.78
C CYS A 178 4.86 -28.45 -32.79
N SER A 179 3.56 -28.65 -32.54
CA SER A 179 2.63 -29.30 -33.49
C SER A 179 2.02 -28.35 -34.52
N ALA A 180 2.22 -27.03 -34.40
CA ALA A 180 1.73 -26.04 -35.37
C ALA A 180 2.76 -25.69 -36.46
N GLU A 181 4.05 -25.95 -36.23
CA GLU A 181 5.14 -25.66 -37.18
C GLU A 181 5.45 -26.82 -38.15
N SER A 182 4.71 -27.93 -38.06
CA SER A 182 4.91 -29.13 -38.90
C SER A 182 3.80 -29.37 -39.94
N THR A 183 3.03 -28.34 -40.32
CA THR A 183 2.00 -28.41 -41.38
C THR A 183 2.24 -27.30 -42.39
#